data_AF-A0A7W0Y3A5-F1
#
_entry.id   AF-A0A7W0Y3A5-F1
#
_cell.length_a   1.000
_cell.length_b   1.000
_cell.length_c   1.000
_cell.angle_alpha   90.00
_cell.angle_beta   90.00
_cell.angle_gamma   90.00
#
_symmetry.space_group_name_H-M   'P 1'
#
loop_
_entity.id
_entity.type
_entity.pdbx_description
1 polymer ?
#
loop_
_entity_poly.entity_id
_entity_poly.type
_entity_poly.pdbx_seq_one_letter_code
_entity_poly.pdbx_strand_id
1 'polypeptide(L)'
;RVITAASQLNASEWAQALAALRRSYGATLASVTDGLANADDHQLNYRTYTYGPTNTALTVVEFGAGDTSVGTVYRGATLDIAGVIEDSFIYGCALFAAR
;
A
#
# COMPACT_ATOMS: atom_id res chain seq x y z
N ARG A 1 -2.75 9.36 -5.24
CA ARG A 1 -4.18 9.56 -5.51
C ARG A 1 -4.98 8.82 -4.45
N VAL A 2 -6.19 9.29 -4.16
CA VAL A 2 -7.13 8.57 -3.30
C VAL A 2 -7.90 7.58 -4.16
N ILE A 3 -8.06 6.36 -3.65
CA ILE A 3 -8.80 5.27 -4.28
C ILE A 3 -10.00 4.98 -3.41
N THR A 4 -11.19 5.10 -3.99
CA THR A 4 -12.48 4.84 -3.34
C THR A 4 -13.25 3.69 -4.02
N ALA A 5 -12.75 3.18 -5.15
CA ALA A 5 -13.33 2.04 -5.84
C ALA A 5 -12.27 1.21 -6.55
N ALA A 6 -12.42 -0.12 -6.54
CA ALA A 6 -11.49 -1.05 -7.19
C ALA A 6 -11.35 -0.82 -8.71
N SER A 7 -12.37 -0.24 -9.36
CA SER A 7 -12.35 0.11 -10.79
C SER A 7 -11.39 1.25 -11.15
N GLN A 8 -10.85 1.98 -10.17
CA GLN A 8 -9.84 3.03 -10.35
C GLN A 8 -8.40 2.48 -10.44
N LEU A 9 -8.24 1.17 -10.29
CA LEU A 9 -6.95 0.47 -10.27
C LEU A 9 -6.77 -0.32 -11.55
N ASN A 10 -5.57 -0.24 -12.13
CA ASN A 10 -5.14 -1.22 -13.12
C ASN A 10 -4.73 -2.54 -12.43
N ALA A 11 -4.35 -3.55 -13.20
CA ALA A 11 -4.03 -4.88 -12.68
C ALA A 11 -2.90 -4.89 -11.62
N SER A 12 -1.81 -4.15 -11.81
CA SER A 12 -0.69 -4.13 -10.85
C SER A 12 -1.07 -3.37 -9.58
N GLU A 13 -1.77 -2.24 -9.73
CA GLU A 13 -2.21 -1.42 -8.60
C GLU A 13 -3.25 -2.16 -7.76
N TRP A 14 -4.13 -2.93 -8.42
CA TRP A 14 -5.10 -3.80 -7.77
C TRP A 14 -4.41 -4.90 -6.95
N ALA A 15 -3.37 -5.53 -7.53
CA ALA A 15 -2.60 -6.56 -6.83
C ALA A 15 -1.89 -6.00 -5.59
N GLN A 16 -1.26 -4.82 -5.71
CA GLN A 16 -0.61 -4.13 -4.59
C GLN A 16 -1.62 -3.70 -3.52
N ALA A 17 -2.76 -3.13 -3.92
CA ALA A 17 -3.82 -2.75 -3.00
C ALA A 17 -4.34 -3.96 -2.21
N LEU A 18 -4.67 -5.06 -2.89
CA LEU A 18 -5.17 -6.27 -2.24
C LEU A 18 -4.11 -6.88 -1.31
N ALA A 19 -2.83 -6.89 -1.71
CA ALA A 19 -1.76 -7.41 -0.86
C ALA A 19 -1.58 -6.58 0.42
N ALA A 20 -1.63 -5.24 0.33
CA ALA A 20 -1.57 -4.36 1.49
C ALA A 20 -2.79 -4.54 2.41
N LEU A 21 -3.99 -4.60 1.84
CA LEU A 21 -5.23 -4.83 2.59
C LEU A 21 -5.25 -6.20 3.29
N ARG A 22 -4.78 -7.26 2.62
CA ARG A 22 -4.64 -8.61 3.21
C ARG A 22 -3.64 -8.66 4.35
N ARG A 23 -2.60 -7.82 4.32
CA ARG A 23 -1.65 -7.72 5.41
C ARG A 23 -2.32 -7.22 6.69
N SER A 24 -3.20 -6.23 6.58
CA SER A 24 -3.87 -5.62 7.74
C SER A 24 -5.14 -6.36 8.16
N TYR A 25 -5.97 -6.81 7.22
CA TYR A 25 -7.27 -7.44 7.48
C TYR A 25 -7.27 -8.97 7.39
N GLY A 26 -6.14 -9.58 7.05
CA GLY A 26 -5.97 -11.03 6.95
C GLY A 26 -5.98 -11.57 5.51
N ALA A 27 -5.27 -12.69 5.33
CA ALA A 27 -5.00 -13.29 4.02
C ALA A 27 -6.27 -13.74 3.26
N THR A 28 -7.39 -13.94 3.96
CA THR A 28 -8.67 -14.39 3.40
C THR A 28 -9.51 -13.29 2.77
N LEU A 29 -9.10 -12.02 2.87
CA LEU A 29 -9.79 -10.91 2.20
C LEU A 29 -9.84 -11.17 0.68
N ALA A 30 -11.05 -11.18 0.12
CA ALA A 30 -11.28 -11.65 -1.25
C ALA A 30 -10.96 -10.57 -2.30
N SER A 31 -11.25 -9.30 -2.00
CA SER A 31 -11.15 -8.22 -2.97
C SER A 31 -10.71 -6.88 -2.37
N VAL A 32 -10.28 -5.96 -3.24
CA VAL A 32 -10.02 -4.56 -2.86
C VAL A 32 -11.30 -3.87 -2.39
N THR A 33 -12.46 -4.20 -2.98
CA THR A 33 -13.76 -3.64 -2.58
C THR A 33 -14.08 -3.97 -1.13
N ASP A 34 -13.89 -5.23 -0.72
CA ASP A 34 -14.12 -5.65 0.67
C ASP A 34 -13.14 -4.99 1.63
N GLY A 35 -11.89 -4.79 1.20
CA GLY A 35 -10.88 -4.09 2.00
C GLY A 35 -11.18 -2.61 2.17
N LEU A 36 -11.60 -1.92 1.10
CA LEU A 36 -12.06 -0.53 1.18
C LEU A 36 -13.25 -0.39 2.12
N ALA A 37 -14.17 -1.35 2.16
CA ALA A 37 -15.30 -1.32 3.10
C ALA A 37 -14.89 -1.37 4.58
N ASN A 38 -13.68 -1.84 4.90
CA ASN A 38 -13.13 -1.88 6.26
C ASN A 38 -12.16 -0.72 6.56
N ALA A 39 -11.69 -0.01 5.53
CA ALA A 39 -10.82 1.13 5.68
C ALA A 39 -11.62 2.37 6.08
N ASP A 40 -11.01 3.24 6.89
CA ASP A 40 -11.65 4.51 7.24
C ASP A 40 -11.94 5.34 5.99
N ASP A 41 -13.06 6.04 6.01
CA ASP A 41 -13.60 6.82 4.89
C ASP A 41 -13.79 6.02 3.58
N HIS A 42 -13.76 4.69 3.65
CA HIS A 42 -13.86 3.79 2.49
C HIS A 42 -12.80 4.06 1.41
N GLN A 43 -11.58 4.42 1.83
CA GLN A 43 -10.55 4.89 0.91
C GLN A 43 -9.15 4.37 1.24
N LEU A 44 -8.28 4.37 0.23
CA LEU A 44 -6.84 4.22 0.41
C LEU A 44 -6.06 5.25 -0.41
N ASN A 45 -4.88 5.60 0.07
CA ASN A 45 -3.88 6.37 -0.64
C ASN A 45 -3.00 5.45 -1.48
N TYR A 46 -2.89 5.75 -2.76
CA TYR A 46 -1.96 5.09 -3.68
C TYR A 46 -1.01 6.12 -4.29
N ARG A 47 0.29 6.09 -3.97
CA ARG A 47 1.26 7.09 -4.44
C ARG A 47 2.58 6.45 -4.85
N THR A 48 3.16 6.97 -5.92
CA THR A 48 4.49 6.56 -6.39
C THR A 48 5.51 7.67 -6.16
N TYR A 49 6.69 7.31 -5.70
CA TYR A 49 7.81 8.20 -5.42
C TYR A 49 9.09 7.64 -6.04
N THR A 50 10.03 8.52 -6.37
CA THR A 50 11.40 8.12 -6.74
C THR A 50 12.36 8.67 -5.70
N TYR A 51 13.09 7.80 -5.03
CA TYR A 51 14.17 8.20 -4.13
C TYR A 51 15.42 8.51 -4.95
N GLY A 52 15.70 9.80 -5.13
CA GLY A 52 16.78 10.30 -6.00
C GLY A 52 18.16 9.67 -5.78
N PRO A 53 18.66 9.55 -4.54
CA PRO A 53 20.03 9.06 -4.30
C PRO A 53 20.33 7.66 -4.81
N THR A 54 19.34 6.77 -4.89
CA THR A 54 19.50 5.41 -5.43
C THR A 54 18.65 5.15 -6.67
N ASN A 55 17.98 6.19 -7.19
CA ASN A 55 16.99 6.10 -8.25
C ASN A 55 15.92 5.00 -8.02
N THR A 56 15.58 4.75 -6.76
CA THR A 56 14.66 3.67 -6.38
C THR A 56 13.22 4.15 -6.48
N ALA A 57 12.44 3.51 -7.35
CA ALA A 57 11.00 3.71 -7.42
C ALA A 57 10.31 3.01 -6.24
N LEU A 58 9.43 3.72 -5.55
CA LEU A 58 8.63 3.24 -4.43
C LEU A 58 7.16 3.51 -4.68
N THR A 59 6.30 2.58 -4.29
CA THR A 59 4.85 2.72 -4.32
C THR A 59 4.31 2.54 -2.91
N VAL A 60 3.65 3.56 -2.39
CA VAL A 60 2.99 3.54 -1.10
C VAL A 60 1.50 3.23 -1.30
N VAL A 61 1.03 2.21 -0.61
CA VAL A 61 -0.39 1.90 -0.42
C VAL A 61 -0.68 2.03 1.07
N GLU A 62 -1.52 2.97 1.46
CA GLU A 62 -1.79 3.30 2.86
C GLU A 62 -3.27 3.62 3.05
N PHE A 63 -3.83 3.28 4.21
CA PHE A 63 -5.22 3.57 4.56
C PHE A 63 -5.37 3.73 6.08
N GLY A 64 -6.41 4.48 6.47
CA GLY A 64 -6.78 4.64 7.87
C GLY A 64 -7.43 3.38 8.44
N ALA A 65 -7.11 3.09 9.69
CA ALA A 65 -7.73 2.04 10.49
C ALA A 65 -7.88 2.50 11.94
N GLY A 66 -9.00 3.16 12.25
CA GLY A 66 -9.26 3.75 13.56
C GLY A 66 -8.51 5.06 13.77
N ASP A 67 -7.71 5.14 14.84
CA ASP A 67 -6.87 6.30 15.15
C ASP A 67 -5.47 6.23 14.51
N THR A 68 -5.23 5.25 13.63
CA THR A 68 -3.93 5.01 13.04
C THR A 68 -3.96 4.80 11.52
N SER A 69 -2.77 4.76 10.92
CA SER A 69 -2.56 4.44 9.50
C SER A 69 -1.77 3.14 9.35
N VAL A 70 -2.19 2.33 8.38
CA VAL A 70 -1.55 1.06 8.04
C VAL A 70 -1.36 0.94 6.53
N GLY A 71 -0.40 0.11 6.11
CA GLY A 71 -0.10 0.01 4.69
C GLY A 71 1.20 -0.69 4.35
N THR A 72 1.62 -0.56 3.10
CA THR A 72 2.83 -1.18 2.57
C THR A 72 3.49 -0.26 1.56
N VAL A 73 4.82 -0.20 1.61
CA VAL A 73 5.65 0.43 0.59
C VAL A 73 6.28 -0.67 -0.26
N TYR A 74 5.97 -0.68 -1.54
CA TYR A 74 6.52 -1.59 -2.53
C TYR A 74 7.64 -0.95 -3.34
N ARG A 75 8.50 -1.76 -3.96
CA ARG A 75 9.41 -1.28 -5.02
C ARG A 75 8.71 -1.20 -6.36
N GLY A 76 8.59 0.01 -6.90
CA GLY A 76 7.92 0.29 -8.16
C GLY A 76 6.52 -0.33 -8.24
N ALA A 77 6.18 -0.91 -9.40
CA ALA A 77 4.91 -1.61 -9.63
C ALA A 77 4.93 -3.11 -9.24
N THR A 78 5.85 -3.52 -8.35
CA THR A 78 6.01 -4.93 -7.94
C THR A 78 5.35 -5.22 -6.60
N LEU A 79 5.28 -6.50 -6.20
CA LEU A 79 4.88 -6.90 -4.85
C LEU A 79 6.08 -7.04 -3.88
N ASP A 80 7.27 -6.60 -4.28
CA ASP A 80 8.43 -6.60 -3.38
C ASP A 80 8.30 -5.51 -2.32
N ILE A 81 8.28 -5.89 -1.05
CA ILE A 81 8.06 -5.00 0.08
C ILE A 81 9.38 -4.28 0.41
N ALA A 82 9.37 -2.96 0.30
CA ALA A 82 10.44 -2.07 0.74
C ALA A 82 10.24 -1.63 2.20
N GLY A 83 8.99 -1.54 2.64
CA GLY A 83 8.63 -1.24 4.02
C GLY A 83 7.15 -1.46 4.31
N VAL A 84 6.78 -1.38 5.58
CA VAL A 84 5.43 -1.58 6.10
C VAL A 84 5.05 -0.37 6.92
N ILE A 85 3.80 0.09 6.79
CA ILE A 85 3.26 1.16 7.61
C ILE A 85 2.38 0.51 8.67
N GLU A 86 2.72 0.70 9.94
CA GLU A 86 1.97 0.22 11.09
C GLU A 86 2.07 1.28 12.19
N ASP A 87 0.95 1.59 12.82
CA ASP A 87 0.82 2.64 13.81
C ASP A 87 1.37 4.04 13.40
N SER A 88 1.20 4.42 12.13
CA SER A 88 1.83 5.63 11.54
C SER A 88 3.37 5.65 11.53
N PHE A 89 4.02 4.53 11.83
CA PHE A 89 5.46 4.33 11.65
C PHE A 89 5.75 3.52 10.40
N ILE A 90 6.90 3.76 9.78
CA ILE A 90 7.40 2.99 8.65
C ILE A 90 8.51 2.04 9.13
N TYR A 91 8.28 0.74 8.97
CA TYR A 91 9.25 -0.31 9.24
C TYR A 91 9.87 -0.82 7.94
N GLY A 92 11.20 -0.88 7.84
CA GLY A 92 11.89 -1.48 6.68
C GLY A 92 13.35 -1.09 6.55
N CYS A 93 14.26 -2.05 6.72
CA CYS A 93 15.71 -1.79 6.67
C CYS A 93 16.24 -1.47 5.26
N ALA A 94 15.47 -1.76 4.20
CA ALA A 94 15.91 -1.65 2.82
C ALA A 94 15.04 -0.70 1.98
N LEU A 95 14.32 0.23 2.61
CA LEU A 95 13.35 1.10 1.95
C LEU A 95 13.96 1.84 0.74
N PHE A 96 15.19 2.31 0.89
CA PHE A 96 15.89 3.11 -0.11
C PHE A 96 17.06 2.39 -0.79
N ALA A 97 17.25 1.11 -0.52
CA ALA A 97 18.34 0.35 -1.11
C ALA A 97 18.19 0.26 -2.63
N ALA A 98 19.28 0.53 -3.35
CA ALA A 98 19.37 0.33 -4.79
C ALA A 98 19.09 -1.15 -5.13
N ARG A 99 18.47 -1.37 -6.29
CA ARG A 99 18.25 -2.70 -6.87
C ARG A 99 19.15 -2.92 -8.07
#